data_AF-A0A0P9RVD3-F1
#
_entry.id   AF-A0A0P9RVD3-F1
#
_cell.length_a   1.000
_cell.length_b   1.000
_cell.length_c   1.000
_cell.angle_alpha   90.00
_cell.angle_beta   90.00
_cell.angle_gamma   90.00
#
_symmetry.space_group_name_H-M   'P 1'
#
loop_
_entity.id
_entity.type
_entity.pdbx_description
1 polymer ?
#
loop_
_entity_poly.entity_id
_entity_poly.type
_entity_poly.pdbx_seq_one_letter_code
_entity_poly.pdbx_strand_id
1 'polypeptide(L)'
;MDFAILALLIMVPAVFVIALFWSQHYEIDESGNKRLKPVTTLFELNAMTGASNQKLLWMSIVIPFLYFLEFGFLAWWGSTPDYSAKGFVEFLRISSLPLGLLSLCLPLSLLVLRLHSTKQTAEQINITRVKNNADAFYAHRKAMIEYFALFPEKIHRRVDRSF
;
A
#
# COMPACT_ATOMS: atom_id res chain seq x y z
N MET A 1 36.15 9.22 -17.98
CA MET A 1 34.87 8.84 -18.63
C MET A 1 34.36 10.06 -19.35
N ASP A 2 33.94 9.91 -20.61
CA ASP A 2 33.31 11.01 -21.34
C ASP A 2 32.02 11.44 -20.64
N PHE A 3 31.76 12.74 -20.62
CA PHE A 3 30.55 13.33 -20.01
C PHE A 3 29.27 12.72 -20.61
N ALA A 4 29.31 12.33 -21.88
CA ALA A 4 28.24 11.65 -22.59
C ALA A 4 27.93 10.25 -22.03
N ILE A 5 28.94 9.48 -21.61
CA ILE A 5 28.77 8.14 -21.03
C ILE A 5 28.15 8.25 -19.64
N LEU A 6 28.55 9.27 -18.86
CA LEU A 6 27.98 9.55 -17.55
C LEU A 6 26.49 9.94 -17.67
N ALA A 7 26.16 10.83 -18.61
CA ALA A 7 24.79 11.24 -18.88
C ALA A 7 23.92 10.08 -19.37
N LEU A 8 24.46 9.22 -20.25
CA LEU A 8 23.75 8.03 -20.72
C LEU A 8 23.48 7.06 -19.57
N LEU A 9 24.45 6.84 -18.69
CA LEU A 9 24.31 5.95 -17.52
C LEU A 9 23.21 6.43 -16.58
N ILE A 10 23.11 7.75 -16.34
CA ILE A 10 22.08 8.35 -15.47
C ILE A 10 20.69 8.27 -16.09
N MET A 11 20.60 8.39 -17.41
CA MET A 11 19.32 8.34 -18.10
C MET A 11 18.74 6.93 -18.20
N VAL A 12 19.56 5.87 -18.14
CA VAL A 12 19.10 4.49 -18.32
C VAL A 12 18.13 4.04 -17.20
N PRO A 13 18.43 4.21 -15.90
CA PRO A 13 17.50 3.84 -14.83
C PRO A 13 16.28 4.75 -14.77
N ALA A 14 16.45 6.04 -15.08
CA ALA A 14 15.32 6.96 -15.19
C ALA A 14 14.34 6.54 -16.29
N VAL A 15 14.86 6.20 -17.48
CA VAL A 15 14.05 5.69 -18.60
C VAL A 15 13.45 4.33 -18.26
N PHE A 16 14.18 3.46 -17.55
CA PHE A 16 13.65 2.17 -17.10
C PHE A 16 12.52 2.33 -16.08
N VAL A 17 12.65 3.24 -15.11
CA VAL A 17 11.58 3.56 -14.15
C VAL A 17 10.37 4.14 -14.87
N ILE A 18 10.57 5.06 -15.83
CA ILE A 18 9.49 5.59 -16.66
C ILE A 18 8.84 4.47 -17.49
N ALA A 19 9.63 3.57 -18.08
CA ALA A 19 9.12 2.44 -18.86
C ALA A 19 8.34 1.45 -17.98
N LEU A 20 8.79 1.17 -16.75
CA LEU A 20 8.05 0.38 -15.77
C LEU A 20 6.74 1.07 -15.40
N PHE A 21 6.78 2.38 -15.16
CA PHE A 21 5.59 3.17 -14.85
C PHE A 21 4.56 3.14 -16.01
N TRP A 22 5.04 3.28 -17.25
CA TRP A 22 4.22 3.18 -18.45
C TRP A 22 3.71 1.76 -18.71
N SER A 23 4.51 0.73 -18.42
CA SER A 23 4.10 -0.68 -18.52
C SER A 23 2.92 -1.00 -17.58
N GLN A 24 2.91 -0.42 -16.36
CA GLN A 24 1.79 -0.57 -15.42
C GLN A 24 0.51 0.16 -15.85
N HIS A 25 0.61 1.04 -16.86
CA HIS A 25 -0.46 1.91 -17.34
C HIS A 25 -1.35 1.29 -18.43
N TYR A 26 -1.03 0.08 -18.90
CA TYR A 26 -1.82 -0.62 -19.90
C TYR A 26 -2.78 -1.63 -19.26
N GLU A 27 -4.05 -1.57 -19.62
CA GLU A 27 -5.05 -2.60 -19.35
C GLU A 27 -5.48 -3.23 -20.67
N ILE A 28 -5.64 -4.55 -20.67
CA ILE A 28 -6.14 -5.29 -21.81
C ILE A 28 -7.66 -5.32 -21.64
N ASP A 29 -8.37 -4.61 -22.52
CA ASP A 29 -9.82 -4.60 -22.60
C ASP A 29 -10.35 -6.00 -22.95
N GLU A 30 -11.63 -6.30 -22.70
CA GLU A 30 -12.26 -7.59 -23.06
C GLU A 30 -12.19 -7.87 -24.58
N SER A 31 -12.02 -6.81 -25.40
CA SER A 31 -11.77 -6.89 -26.84
C SER A 31 -10.32 -7.21 -27.23
N GLY A 32 -9.42 -7.41 -26.26
CA GLY A 32 -7.98 -7.65 -26.47
C GLY A 32 -7.17 -6.39 -26.81
N ASN A 33 -7.80 -5.21 -26.83
CA ASN A 33 -7.14 -3.95 -27.14
C ASN A 33 -6.47 -3.33 -25.90
N LYS A 34 -5.24 -2.83 -26.07
CA LYS A 34 -4.51 -2.17 -24.99
C LYS A 34 -5.07 -0.77 -24.79
N ARG A 35 -5.75 -0.54 -23.67
CA ARG A 35 -6.23 0.79 -23.24
C ARG A 35 -5.29 1.37 -22.19
N LEU A 36 -5.08 2.69 -22.26
CA LEU A 36 -4.37 3.42 -21.22
C LEU A 36 -5.31 3.61 -20.03
N LYS A 37 -4.89 3.12 -18.86
CA LYS A 37 -5.55 3.42 -17.59
C LYS A 37 -5.35 4.88 -17.20
N PRO A 38 -6.29 5.51 -16.48
CA PRO A 38 -6.05 6.80 -15.83
C PRO A 38 -4.92 6.70 -14.80
N VAL A 39 -4.04 7.71 -14.72
CA VAL A 39 -2.89 7.73 -13.78
C VAL A 39 -3.32 7.61 -12.32
N THR A 40 -4.54 8.04 -12.02
CA THR A 40 -5.15 7.95 -10.70
C THR A 40 -5.29 6.51 -10.21
N THR A 41 -5.45 5.54 -11.12
CA THR A 41 -5.59 4.12 -10.78
C THR A 41 -4.31 3.49 -10.24
N LEU A 42 -3.13 4.09 -10.49
CA LEU A 42 -1.86 3.65 -9.90
C LEU A 42 -1.72 4.07 -8.43
N PHE A 43 -2.38 5.17 -8.05
CA PHE A 43 -2.47 5.65 -6.68
C PHE A 43 -3.73 5.14 -5.96
N GLU A 44 -4.56 4.34 -6.64
CA GLU A 44 -5.69 3.67 -6.01
C GLU A 44 -5.21 2.50 -5.16
N LEU A 45 -5.02 2.77 -3.87
CA LEU A 45 -4.82 1.71 -2.89
C LEU A 45 -6.12 0.90 -2.79
N ASN A 46 -6.15 -0.34 -3.27
CA ASN A 46 -7.28 -1.22 -3.02
C ASN A 46 -7.24 -1.71 -1.55
N ALA A 47 -8.25 -1.34 -0.77
CA ALA A 47 -8.36 -1.68 0.66
C ALA A 47 -8.68 -3.17 0.91
N MET A 48 -9.23 -3.86 -0.10
CA MET A 48 -9.74 -5.23 0.00
C MET A 48 -8.70 -6.30 -0.40
N THR A 49 -7.58 -5.89 -0.98
CA THR A 49 -6.45 -6.77 -1.33
C THR A 49 -5.31 -6.62 -0.33
N GLY A 50 -4.57 -7.69 -0.06
CA GLY A 50 -3.40 -7.65 0.83
C GLY A 50 -2.37 -6.58 0.45
N ALA A 51 -1.73 -5.98 1.46
CA ALA A 51 -0.77 -4.89 1.29
C ALA A 51 0.38 -5.20 0.30
N SER A 52 0.77 -6.47 0.17
CA SER A 52 1.81 -6.96 -0.75
C SER A 52 1.41 -6.95 -2.24
N ASN A 53 0.11 -6.93 -2.55
CA ASN A 53 -0.39 -6.83 -3.93
C ASN A 53 -0.42 -5.37 -4.43
N GLN A 54 -0.11 -4.41 -3.57
CA GLN A 54 -0.13 -3.01 -3.98
C GLN A 54 1.11 -2.68 -4.81
N LYS A 55 0.87 -2.32 -6.07
CA LYS A 55 1.91 -1.90 -7.01
C LYS A 55 2.74 -0.72 -6.46
N LEU A 56 2.11 0.16 -5.68
CA LEU A 56 2.76 1.30 -5.04
C LEU A 56 3.83 0.89 -4.01
N LEU A 57 3.63 -0.23 -3.30
CA LEU A 57 4.63 -0.76 -2.37
C LEU A 57 5.87 -1.24 -3.12
N TRP A 58 5.69 -2.00 -4.20
CA TRP A 58 6.81 -2.44 -5.04
C TRP A 58 7.54 -1.26 -5.67
N MET A 59 6.85 -0.22 -6.11
CA MET A 59 7.49 1.01 -6.61
C MET A 59 8.35 1.70 -5.54
N SER A 60 7.88 1.75 -4.29
CA SER A 60 8.66 2.35 -3.19
C SER A 60 9.96 1.61 -2.84
N ILE A 61 10.09 0.34 -3.26
CA ILE A 61 11.29 -0.49 -3.05
C ILE A 61 12.16 -0.50 -4.31
N VAL A 62 11.55 -0.73 -5.48
CA VAL A 62 12.27 -0.88 -6.75
C VAL A 62 12.95 0.42 -7.16
N ILE A 63 12.31 1.57 -6.98
CA ILE A 63 12.87 2.85 -7.42
C ILE A 63 14.18 3.18 -6.65
N PRO A 64 14.20 3.25 -5.30
CA PRO A 64 15.44 3.57 -4.60
C PRO A 64 16.51 2.46 -4.73
N PHE A 65 16.09 1.20 -4.91
CA PHE A 65 17.01 0.10 -5.18
C PHE A 65 17.71 0.21 -6.54
N LEU A 66 16.99 0.58 -7.60
CA LEU A 66 17.59 0.81 -8.92
C LEU A 66 18.60 1.96 -8.87
N TYR A 67 18.25 3.05 -8.19
CA TYR A 67 19.18 4.15 -7.98
C TYR A 67 20.39 3.76 -7.12
N PHE A 68 20.22 2.90 -6.12
CA PHE A 68 21.36 2.35 -5.36
C PHE A 68 22.35 1.61 -6.26
N LEU A 69 21.87 0.76 -7.18
CA LEU A 69 22.76 0.03 -8.09
C LEU A 69 23.51 0.97 -9.04
N GLU A 70 22.83 1.99 -9.55
CA GLU A 70 23.41 2.98 -10.46
C GLU A 70 24.48 3.82 -9.78
N PHE A 71 24.13 4.50 -8.69
CA PHE A 71 25.07 5.34 -7.96
C PHE A 71 26.14 4.49 -7.28
N GLY A 72 25.84 3.25 -6.91
CA GLY A 72 26.81 2.28 -6.40
C GLY A 72 27.87 1.97 -7.44
N PHE A 73 27.45 1.61 -8.67
CA PHE A 73 28.38 1.38 -9.77
C PHE A 73 29.28 2.58 -10.04
N LEU A 74 28.71 3.80 -10.03
CA LEU A 74 29.47 5.03 -10.24
C LEU A 74 30.43 5.33 -9.08
N ALA A 75 30.02 5.09 -7.83
CA ALA A 75 30.85 5.28 -6.65
C ALA A 75 32.01 4.28 -6.56
N TRP A 76 31.81 3.04 -7.02
CA TRP A 76 32.83 1.99 -7.01
C TRP A 76 33.70 1.98 -8.26
N TRP A 77 33.39 2.82 -9.25
CA TRP A 77 34.14 2.86 -10.50
C TRP A 77 35.59 3.26 -10.26
N GLY A 78 36.52 2.36 -10.60
CA GLY A 78 37.96 2.57 -10.42
C GLY A 78 38.47 2.31 -9.00
N SER A 79 37.61 1.85 -8.08
CA SER A 79 38.02 1.40 -6.74
C SER A 79 38.29 -0.09 -6.73
N THR A 80 39.38 -0.51 -6.08
CA THR A 80 39.70 -1.93 -5.87
C THR A 80 39.14 -2.39 -4.52
N PRO A 81 38.48 -3.56 -4.44
CA PRO A 81 37.99 -4.09 -3.17
C PRO A 81 39.16 -4.34 -2.21
N ASP A 82 39.17 -3.65 -1.08
CA ASP A 82 40.07 -3.91 0.05
C ASP A 82 39.24 -4.40 1.23
N TYR A 83 39.53 -5.63 1.68
CA TYR A 83 38.84 -6.29 2.80
C TYR A 83 39.44 -5.94 4.17
N SER A 84 40.41 -5.02 4.22
CA SER A 84 40.94 -4.49 5.48
C SER A 84 39.93 -3.58 6.18
N ALA A 85 40.14 -3.34 7.48
CA ALA A 85 39.34 -2.37 8.23
C ALA A 85 39.38 -0.96 7.61
N LYS A 86 40.51 -0.56 7.00
CA LYS A 86 40.66 0.71 6.30
C LYS A 86 39.85 0.71 4.99
N GLY A 87 39.91 -0.39 4.24
CA GLY A 87 39.11 -0.59 3.04
C GLY A 87 37.60 -0.50 3.29
N PHE A 88 37.13 -1.03 4.42
CA PHE A 88 35.73 -0.96 4.80
C PHE A 88 35.26 0.48 5.12
N VAL A 89 36.09 1.26 5.82
CA VAL A 89 35.82 2.68 6.10
C VAL A 89 35.74 3.48 4.79
N GLU A 90 36.68 3.22 3.88
CA GLU A 90 36.68 3.90 2.57
C GLU A 90 35.48 3.49 1.72
N PHE A 91 35.10 2.21 1.72
CA PHE A 91 33.88 1.73 1.07
C PHE A 91 32.62 2.45 1.58
N LEU A 92 32.47 2.60 2.90
CA LEU A 92 31.34 3.33 3.49
C LEU A 92 31.37 4.82 3.10
N ARG A 93 32.57 5.41 3.00
CA ARG A 93 32.75 6.81 2.60
C ARG A 93 32.31 7.03 1.15
N ILE A 94 32.78 6.22 0.21
CA ILE A 94 32.41 6.33 -1.21
C ILE A 94 30.95 5.92 -1.45
N SER A 95 30.42 4.98 -0.66
CA SER A 95 29.05 4.46 -0.80
C SER A 95 28.01 5.26 -0.02
N SER A 96 28.36 6.40 0.58
CA SER A 96 27.44 7.19 1.42
C SER A 96 26.16 7.59 0.68
N LEU A 97 26.28 8.06 -0.57
CA LEU A 97 25.14 8.43 -1.41
C LEU A 97 24.29 7.20 -1.82
N PRO A 98 24.86 6.13 -2.40
CA PRO A 98 24.13 4.89 -2.68
C PRO A 98 23.40 4.34 -1.46
N LEU A 99 24.08 4.24 -0.31
CA LEU A 99 23.49 3.72 0.92
C LEU A 99 22.36 4.62 1.44
N GLY A 100 22.50 5.94 1.30
CA GLY A 100 21.45 6.90 1.61
C GLY A 100 20.19 6.67 0.78
N LEU A 101 20.34 6.48 -0.54
CA LEU A 101 19.25 6.17 -1.45
C LEU A 101 18.61 4.81 -1.13
N LEU A 102 19.42 3.79 -0.85
CA LEU A 102 18.92 2.49 -0.42
C LEU A 102 18.12 2.59 0.88
N SER A 103 18.55 3.46 1.80
CA SER A 103 17.84 3.68 3.06
C SER A 103 16.42 4.20 2.84
N LEU A 104 16.15 4.94 1.75
CA LEU A 104 14.83 5.45 1.41
C LEU A 104 13.80 4.35 1.12
N CYS A 105 14.22 3.13 0.79
CA CYS A 105 13.31 1.98 0.69
C CYS A 105 12.50 1.79 1.97
N LEU A 106 13.12 1.96 3.15
CA LEU A 106 12.47 1.75 4.44
C LEU A 106 11.35 2.78 4.73
N PRO A 107 11.62 4.11 4.77
CA PRO A 107 10.59 5.09 5.07
C PRO A 107 9.51 5.13 3.99
N LEU A 108 9.85 4.94 2.71
CA LEU A 108 8.85 4.93 1.63
C LEU A 108 7.92 3.71 1.73
N SER A 109 8.47 2.52 1.97
CA SER A 109 7.65 1.31 2.15
C SER A 109 6.74 1.42 3.38
N LEU A 110 7.27 1.96 4.49
CA LEU A 110 6.49 2.20 5.71
C LEU A 110 5.38 3.23 5.49
N LEU A 111 5.64 4.27 4.70
CA LEU A 111 4.63 5.27 4.35
C LEU A 111 3.47 4.63 3.58
N VAL A 112 3.76 3.85 2.54
CA VAL A 112 2.75 3.14 1.74
C VAL A 112 1.94 2.19 2.62
N LEU A 113 2.61 1.43 3.50
CA LEU A 113 1.94 0.51 4.41
C LEU A 113 0.99 1.23 5.38
N ARG A 114 1.41 2.38 5.94
CA ARG A 114 0.56 3.19 6.83
C ARG A 114 -0.65 3.74 6.10
N LEU A 115 -0.46 4.28 4.89
CA LEU A 115 -1.57 4.77 4.06
C LEU A 115 -2.58 3.66 3.74
N HIS A 116 -2.09 2.45 3.43
CA HIS A 116 -2.94 1.28 3.20
C HIS A 116 -3.77 0.93 4.45
N SER A 117 -3.13 0.84 5.61
CA SER A 117 -3.81 0.54 6.88
C SER A 117 -4.86 1.61 7.23
N THR A 118 -4.57 2.90 7.04
CA THR A 118 -5.55 3.96 7.27
C THR A 118 -6.77 3.83 6.34
N LYS A 119 -6.54 3.49 5.06
CA LYS A 119 -7.64 3.27 4.11
C LYS A 119 -8.48 2.05 4.47
N GLN A 120 -7.85 0.96 4.91
CA GLN A 120 -8.55 -0.22 5.41
C GLN A 120 -9.42 0.12 6.63
N THR A 121 -8.88 0.85 7.61
CA THR A 121 -9.63 1.26 8.80
C THR A 121 -10.83 2.14 8.42
N ALA A 122 -10.66 3.08 7.48
CA ALA A 122 -11.76 3.92 7.01
C ALA A 122 -12.89 3.10 6.37
N GLU A 123 -12.55 2.11 5.55
CA GLU A 123 -13.54 1.22 4.93
C GLU A 123 -14.23 0.33 5.96
N GLN A 124 -13.47 -0.22 6.91
CA GLN A 124 -14.01 -1.02 8.02
C GLN A 124 -14.97 -0.22 8.90
N ILE A 125 -14.67 1.06 9.18
CA ILE A 125 -15.58 1.97 9.90
C ILE A 125 -16.89 2.13 9.12
N ASN A 126 -16.82 2.31 7.81
CA ASN A 126 -18.02 2.48 6.98
C ASN A 126 -18.89 1.22 6.97
N ILE A 127 -18.29 0.04 6.75
CA ILE A 127 -18.99 -1.25 6.81
C ILE A 127 -19.62 -1.46 8.19
N THR A 128 -18.87 -1.18 9.27
CA THR A 128 -19.36 -1.30 10.64
C THR A 128 -20.52 -0.35 10.94
N ARG A 129 -20.47 0.88 10.41
CA ARG A 129 -21.56 1.86 10.55
C ARG A 129 -22.85 1.37 9.90
N VAL A 130 -22.78 0.84 8.68
CA VAL A 130 -23.94 0.28 7.99
C VAL A 130 -24.49 -0.93 8.75
N LYS A 131 -23.61 -1.83 9.21
CA LYS A 131 -23.99 -2.99 10.02
C LYS A 131 -24.67 -2.58 11.33
N ASN A 132 -24.09 -1.65 12.08
CA ASN A 132 -24.67 -1.16 13.34
C ASN A 132 -26.07 -0.57 13.14
N ASN A 133 -26.29 0.17 12.05
CA ASN A 133 -27.62 0.70 11.75
C ASN A 133 -28.64 -0.40 11.45
N ALA A 134 -28.24 -1.42 10.68
CA ALA A 134 -29.09 -2.58 10.43
C ALA A 134 -29.37 -3.36 11.72
N ASP A 135 -28.34 -3.63 12.53
CA ASP A 135 -28.46 -4.34 13.80
C ASP A 135 -29.36 -3.57 14.78
N ALA A 136 -29.26 -2.23 14.83
CA ALA A 136 -30.15 -1.39 15.62
C ALA A 136 -31.61 -1.48 15.16
N PHE A 137 -31.86 -1.47 13.84
CA PHE A 137 -33.19 -1.67 13.28
C PHE A 137 -33.76 -3.05 13.63
N TYR A 138 -32.98 -4.11 13.47
CA TYR A 138 -33.40 -5.47 13.81
C TYR A 138 -33.63 -5.66 15.31
N ALA A 139 -32.79 -5.06 16.16
CA ALA A 139 -32.95 -5.07 17.61
C ALA A 139 -34.26 -4.38 18.02
N HIS A 140 -34.55 -3.20 17.47
CA HIS A 140 -35.80 -2.48 17.74
C HIS A 140 -37.02 -3.30 17.29
N ARG A 141 -36.97 -3.88 16.07
CA ARG A 141 -38.04 -4.74 15.57
C ARG A 141 -38.26 -5.97 16.46
N LYS A 142 -37.18 -6.62 16.89
CA LYS A 142 -37.26 -7.80 17.77
C LYS A 142 -37.84 -7.43 19.13
N ALA A 143 -37.38 -6.34 19.75
CA ALA A 143 -37.90 -5.86 21.02
C ALA A 143 -39.41 -5.54 20.95
N MET A 144 -39.86 -4.94 19.84
CA MET A 144 -41.28 -4.69 19.60
C MET A 144 -42.07 -6.00 19.53
N ILE A 145 -41.60 -6.98 18.76
CA ILE A 145 -42.26 -8.30 18.65
C ILE A 145 -42.33 -9.00 20.00
N GLU A 146 -41.24 -9.01 20.77
CA GLU A 146 -41.20 -9.60 22.11
C GLU A 146 -42.17 -8.91 23.07
N TYR A 147 -42.24 -7.57 23.04
CA TYR A 147 -43.19 -6.80 23.84
C TYR A 147 -44.64 -7.20 23.54
N PHE A 148 -45.00 -7.31 22.26
CA PHE A 148 -46.34 -7.76 21.86
C PHE A 148 -46.62 -9.24 22.17
N ALA A 149 -45.61 -10.11 22.10
CA ALA A 149 -45.76 -11.52 22.47
C ALA A 149 -46.04 -11.71 23.99
N LEU A 150 -45.52 -10.82 24.84
CA LEU A 150 -45.75 -10.81 26.30
C LEU A 150 -47.13 -10.26 26.73
N PHE A 151 -47.86 -9.58 25.83
CA PHE A 151 -49.19 -9.04 26.14
C PHE A 151 -50.22 -10.10 26.59
N PRO A 152 -50.43 -11.21 25.87
CA PRO A 152 -51.40 -12.23 26.28
C PRO A 152 -51.08 -12.83 27.65
N GLU A 153 -49.80 -13.04 27.98
CA GLU A 153 -49.37 -13.57 29.27
C GLU A 153 -49.64 -12.58 30.43
N LYS A 154 -49.42 -11.29 30.21
CA LYS A 154 -49.68 -10.24 31.22
C LYS A 154 -51.17 -10.01 31.49
N ILE A 155 -52.05 -10.29 30.53
CA ILE A 155 -53.50 -10.22 30.71
C ILE A 155 -53.98 -11.40 31.56
N HIS A 156 -53.54 -12.62 31.26
CA HIS A 156 -53.93 -13.82 32.00
C HIS A 156 -53.49 -13.74 33.49
N ARG A 157 -52.26 -13.30 33.75
CA ARG A 157 -51.73 -13.08 35.12
C ARG A 157 -52.42 -11.97 35.92
N ARG A 158 -53.18 -11.09 35.27
CA ARG A 158 -53.94 -10.02 35.96
C ARG A 158 -55.35 -10.50 36.34
N VAL A 159 -55.93 -11.42 35.58
CA VAL A 159 -57.25 -12.02 35.86
C VAL A 159 -57.18 -13.01 37.04
N ASP A 160 -56.12 -13.80 37.15
CA ASP A 160 -55.93 -14.75 38.27
C ASP A 160 -55.62 -14.09 39.62
N ARG A 161 -55.22 -12.81 39.65
CA ARG A 161 -54.95 -12.06 40.90
C ARG A 161 -56.14 -11.26 41.42
N SER A 162 -57.26 -11.30 40.73
CA SER A 162 -58.51 -10.60 41.08
C SER A 162 -59.60 -11.52 41.64
N PHE A 163 -59.24 -12.76 42.01
CA PHE A 163 -60.07 -13.70 42.75
C PHE A 163 -59.42 -14.05 44.09
#